data_AF-A0A6P8I0H3-F1
#
_entry.id   AF-A0A6P8I0H3-F1
#
_cell.length_a   1.000
_cell.length_b   1.000
_cell.length_c   1.000
_cell.angle_alpha   90.00
_cell.angle_beta   90.00
_cell.angle_gamma   90.00
#
_symmetry.space_group_name_H-M   'P 1'
#
loop_
_entity.id
_entity.type
_entity.pdbx_description
1 polymer ?
#
loop_
_entity_poly.entity_id
_entity_poly.type
_entity_poly.pdbx_seq_one_letter_code
_entity_poly.pdbx_strand_id
1 'polypeptide(L)'
;MKDSSLIMELLIAILITAFQNLEAVLGDDTCPVVRYTGKFNESDHVKDHALTGRSYKNLTTNTVQECFSVCINDCRCVSYQLSGRRCELIDEDRHTAPDLFKRLSGYKYYELKQQFKKSNSVGCSSQCNNGCCRYSKPCLNGGTCIETCQNVTHKFLCKCPQGFGGRVCQTPPSCAAYSHMSVPNIYPIQTTNGKVLKVYCDMTSEPGMVWTLIESFVSLSGKPQDRKALYKDFPSNEGNFTWSDYRLSHNAMQHVKRDATHWRATCKYDTDGLNKTDYIRGRLSEMDILTFAGEFVCARVEYINVRGISCENCTAVLKQLANRHIFVDSAKGFYIGCDWDGREGAIRKTAQNYCNNFGFYDTQYNPAHRCTASQSSTTQWWLGTKN
;
A
#
# COMPACT_ATOMS: atom_id res chain seq x y z
N MET A 1 57.48 -31.91 -49.42
CA MET A 1 56.42 -32.90 -49.11
C MET A 1 56.17 -33.11 -47.61
N LYS A 2 56.74 -32.31 -46.68
CA LYS A 2 56.45 -32.42 -45.22
C LYS A 2 55.45 -31.38 -44.71
N ASP A 3 55.29 -30.24 -45.39
CA ASP A 3 54.42 -29.15 -44.91
C ASP A 3 52.92 -29.37 -45.17
N SER A 4 52.55 -30.11 -46.22
CA SER A 4 51.14 -30.37 -46.54
C SER A 4 50.46 -31.32 -45.55
N SER A 5 51.24 -32.18 -44.88
CA SER A 5 50.73 -33.11 -43.86
C SER A 5 50.36 -32.38 -42.58
N LEU A 6 51.17 -31.40 -42.16
CA LEU A 6 50.97 -30.65 -40.93
C LEU A 6 49.74 -29.73 -41.02
N ILE A 7 49.51 -29.14 -42.19
CA ILE A 7 48.34 -28.28 -42.46
C ILE A 7 47.04 -29.11 -42.44
N MET A 8 47.09 -30.32 -42.98
CA MET A 8 45.93 -31.23 -42.99
C MET A 8 45.60 -31.70 -41.57
N GLU A 9 46.60 -32.04 -40.75
CA GLU A 9 46.39 -32.39 -39.34
C GLU A 9 45.84 -31.22 -38.51
N LEU A 10 46.31 -29.99 -38.75
CA LEU A 10 45.78 -28.79 -38.08
C LEU A 10 44.31 -28.53 -38.46
N LEU A 11 43.96 -28.66 -39.74
CA LEU A 11 42.59 -28.48 -40.22
C LEU A 11 41.64 -29.54 -39.64
N ILE A 12 42.09 -30.78 -39.52
CA ILE A 12 41.34 -31.86 -38.89
C ILE A 12 41.14 -31.58 -37.40
N ALA A 13 42.18 -31.12 -36.69
CA ALA A 13 42.07 -30.77 -35.27
C ALA A 13 41.13 -29.57 -35.02
N ILE A 14 41.16 -28.55 -35.88
CA ILE A 14 40.24 -27.39 -35.81
C ILE A 14 38.80 -27.82 -36.10
N LEU A 15 38.57 -28.71 -37.07
CA LEU A 15 37.24 -29.26 -37.35
C LEU A 15 36.73 -30.11 -36.18
N ILE A 16 37.56 -30.97 -35.58
CA ILE A 16 37.17 -31.81 -34.43
C ILE A 16 36.83 -30.94 -33.23
N THR A 17 37.64 -29.92 -32.92
CA THR A 17 37.36 -28.99 -31.80
C THR A 17 36.14 -28.11 -32.08
N ALA A 18 35.91 -27.69 -33.33
CA ALA A 18 34.68 -26.99 -33.70
C ALA A 18 33.44 -27.89 -33.58
N PHE A 19 33.52 -29.17 -33.94
CA PHE A 19 32.44 -30.15 -33.76
C PHE A 19 32.18 -30.47 -32.29
N GLN A 20 33.22 -30.65 -31.46
CA GLN A 20 33.09 -30.84 -30.01
C GLN A 20 32.49 -29.61 -29.32
N ASN A 21 32.82 -28.40 -29.78
CA ASN A 21 32.21 -27.16 -29.30
C ASN A 21 30.75 -26.99 -29.80
N LEU A 22 30.40 -27.50 -30.98
CA LEU A 22 29.03 -27.49 -31.49
C LEU A 22 28.14 -28.48 -30.70
N GLU A 23 28.67 -29.64 -30.32
CA GLU A 23 28.01 -30.58 -29.40
C GLU A 23 27.86 -29.99 -27.99
N ALA A 24 28.83 -29.19 -27.52
CA ALA A 24 28.74 -28.48 -26.24
C ALA A 24 27.74 -27.30 -26.24
N VAL A 25 27.45 -26.70 -27.40
CA VAL A 25 26.45 -25.60 -27.55
C VAL A 25 25.03 -26.13 -27.83
N LEU A 26 24.89 -27.37 -28.31
CA LEU A 26 23.60 -28.01 -28.57
C LEU A 26 23.12 -28.95 -27.45
N GLY A 27 23.88 -29.06 -26.36
CA GLY A 27 23.60 -29.90 -25.20
C GLY A 27 23.17 -29.14 -23.95
N ASP A 28 22.57 -27.96 -24.06
CA ASP A 28 21.87 -27.37 -22.91
C ASP A 28 20.52 -28.11 -22.78
N ASP A 29 20.42 -28.97 -21.76
CA ASP A 29 19.23 -29.74 -21.38
C ASP A 29 18.08 -28.78 -21.00
N THR A 30 17.54 -28.09 -22.00
CA THR A 30 16.42 -27.17 -21.83
C THR A 30 15.15 -28.00 -21.80
N CYS A 31 14.70 -28.31 -20.59
CA CYS A 31 13.44 -29.00 -20.39
C CYS A 31 12.33 -28.32 -21.19
N PRO A 32 11.58 -29.05 -22.03
CA PRO A 32 10.57 -28.45 -22.89
C PRO A 32 9.48 -27.83 -22.02
N VAL A 33 9.15 -26.56 -22.31
CA VAL A 33 8.11 -25.80 -21.62
C VAL A 33 6.80 -26.59 -21.64
N VAL A 34 6.24 -26.85 -20.46
CA VAL A 34 4.93 -27.49 -20.32
C VAL A 34 3.91 -26.65 -21.07
N ARG A 35 3.33 -27.21 -22.14
CA ARG A 35 2.31 -26.54 -22.95
C ARG A 35 0.97 -26.62 -22.24
N TYR A 36 0.30 -25.48 -22.10
CA TYR A 36 -1.09 -25.42 -21.65
C TYR A 36 -2.00 -25.75 -22.82
N THR A 37 -2.99 -26.61 -22.59
CA THR A 37 -4.13 -26.72 -23.50
C THR A 37 -5.32 -26.02 -22.84
N GLY A 38 -5.92 -25.07 -23.56
CA GLY A 38 -7.16 -24.41 -23.14
C GLY A 38 -8.29 -24.82 -24.08
N LYS A 39 -9.48 -25.03 -23.52
CA LYS A 39 -10.71 -25.18 -24.31
C LYS A 39 -11.53 -23.91 -24.16
N PHE A 40 -11.90 -23.31 -25.29
CA PHE A 40 -12.82 -22.18 -25.32
C PHE A 40 -14.18 -22.66 -25.80
N ASN A 41 -15.22 -22.27 -25.09
CA ASN A 41 -16.60 -22.40 -25.52
C ASN A 41 -17.35 -21.14 -25.09
N GLU A 42 -18.00 -20.45 -26.04
CA GLU A 42 -18.69 -19.20 -25.76
C GLU A 42 -19.83 -19.37 -24.74
N SER A 43 -20.48 -20.54 -24.72
CA SER A 43 -21.59 -20.84 -23.81
C SER A 43 -21.17 -21.11 -22.37
N ASP A 44 -19.88 -21.24 -22.08
CA ASP A 44 -19.39 -21.60 -20.74
C ASP A 44 -19.47 -20.46 -19.71
N HIS A 45 -20.00 -19.28 -20.09
CA HIS A 45 -20.10 -18.15 -19.19
C HIS A 45 -21.20 -18.30 -18.16
N VAL A 46 -20.97 -17.67 -17.01
CA VAL A 46 -22.04 -17.27 -16.10
C VAL A 46 -22.58 -15.91 -16.56
N LYS A 47 -23.85 -15.88 -16.97
CA LYS A 47 -24.54 -14.68 -17.45
C LYS A 47 -24.86 -13.72 -16.30
N ASP A 48 -24.73 -12.42 -16.56
CA ASP A 48 -25.06 -11.32 -15.65
C ASP A 48 -24.34 -11.43 -14.29
N HIS A 49 -23.10 -11.91 -14.30
CA HIS A 49 -22.26 -12.02 -13.11
C HIS A 49 -20.84 -11.58 -13.40
N ALA A 50 -20.20 -11.05 -12.37
CA ALA A 50 -18.80 -10.65 -12.40
C ALA A 50 -18.19 -10.71 -11.01
N LEU A 51 -16.87 -10.88 -10.98
CA LEU A 51 -16.06 -10.83 -9.78
C LEU A 51 -15.56 -9.39 -9.59
N THR A 52 -16.12 -8.70 -8.59
CA THR A 52 -15.92 -7.25 -8.42
C THR A 52 -14.60 -6.94 -7.71
N GLY A 53 -13.88 -5.91 -8.18
CA GLY A 53 -12.69 -5.40 -7.50
C GLY A 53 -11.46 -6.32 -7.52
N ARG A 54 -11.38 -7.22 -8.51
CA ARG A 54 -10.26 -8.16 -8.71
C ARG A 54 -9.62 -8.15 -10.10
N SER A 55 -10.12 -7.31 -11.01
CA SER A 55 -9.44 -7.11 -12.29
C SER A 55 -8.05 -6.49 -12.05
N TYR A 56 -7.00 -7.19 -12.48
CA TYR A 56 -5.63 -6.66 -12.45
C TYR A 56 -5.20 -6.10 -13.81
N LYS A 57 -5.94 -6.40 -14.88
CA LYS A 57 -5.66 -5.94 -16.24
C LYS A 57 -6.97 -5.78 -17.01
N ASN A 58 -7.19 -4.58 -17.54
CA ASN A 58 -8.31 -4.28 -18.41
C ASN A 58 -7.80 -4.07 -19.84
N LEU A 59 -8.53 -4.60 -20.81
CA LEU A 59 -8.27 -4.40 -22.23
C LEU A 59 -9.59 -4.26 -22.99
N THR A 60 -9.51 -3.73 -24.21
CA THR A 60 -10.66 -3.66 -25.11
C THR A 60 -10.56 -4.80 -26.12
N THR A 61 -11.58 -5.64 -26.23
CA THR A 61 -11.65 -6.72 -27.20
C THR A 61 -12.93 -6.63 -28.03
N ASN A 62 -12.90 -7.14 -29.26
CA ASN A 62 -14.09 -7.24 -30.12
C ASN A 62 -14.85 -8.53 -29.86
N THR A 63 -14.16 -9.58 -29.44
CA THR A 63 -14.73 -10.91 -29.21
C THR A 63 -14.37 -11.44 -27.83
N VAL A 64 -15.17 -12.40 -27.35
CA VAL A 64 -14.85 -13.15 -26.12
C VAL A 64 -13.60 -14.00 -26.33
N GLN A 65 -13.43 -14.56 -27.53
CA GLN A 65 -12.28 -15.39 -27.87
C GLN A 65 -10.96 -14.63 -27.79
N GLU A 66 -10.92 -13.36 -28.21
CA GLU A 66 -9.75 -12.49 -28.01
C GLU A 66 -9.41 -12.34 -26.51
N CYS A 67 -10.41 -12.10 -25.67
CA CYS A 67 -10.21 -11.98 -24.22
C CYS A 67 -9.66 -13.28 -23.62
N PHE A 68 -10.23 -14.42 -24.03
CA PHE A 68 -9.71 -15.75 -23.69
C PHE A 68 -8.26 -15.94 -24.14
N SER A 69 -7.91 -15.57 -25.37
CA SER A 69 -6.55 -15.68 -25.91
C SER A 69 -5.54 -14.80 -25.17
N VAL A 70 -5.94 -13.66 -24.63
CA VAL A 70 -5.05 -12.87 -23.76
C VAL A 70 -4.92 -13.54 -22.39
N CYS A 71 -6.02 -14.00 -21.80
CA CYS A 71 -6.01 -14.68 -20.50
C CYS A 71 -5.15 -15.96 -20.52
N ILE A 72 -5.29 -16.81 -21.53
CA ILE A 72 -4.58 -18.09 -21.62
C ILE A 72 -3.05 -17.91 -21.68
N ASN A 73 -2.59 -16.79 -22.23
CA ASN A 73 -1.18 -16.42 -22.39
C ASN A 73 -0.64 -15.58 -21.21
N ASP A 74 -1.48 -15.24 -20.24
CA ASP A 74 -1.08 -14.55 -19.01
C ASP A 74 -1.13 -15.55 -17.86
N CYS A 75 0.04 -15.91 -17.32
CA CYS A 75 0.11 -16.88 -16.23
C CYS A 75 -0.58 -16.45 -14.94
N ARG A 76 -0.88 -15.15 -14.77
CA ARG A 76 -1.65 -14.65 -13.64
C ARG A 76 -3.14 -14.89 -13.82
N CYS A 77 -3.63 -15.05 -15.04
CA CYS A 77 -5.05 -15.14 -15.33
C CYS A 77 -5.62 -16.50 -14.88
N VAL A 78 -6.64 -16.44 -14.02
CA VAL A 78 -7.40 -17.58 -13.51
C VAL A 78 -8.84 -17.54 -14.03
N SER A 79 -9.40 -16.34 -14.16
CA SER A 79 -10.70 -16.10 -14.78
C SER A 79 -10.68 -14.80 -15.57
N TYR A 80 -11.68 -14.62 -16.43
CA TYR A 80 -11.85 -13.40 -17.21
C TYR A 80 -13.33 -13.06 -17.35
N GLN A 81 -13.64 -11.78 -17.46
CA GLN A 81 -15.02 -11.32 -17.62
C GLN A 81 -15.11 -10.20 -18.64
N LEU A 82 -16.29 -10.08 -19.25
CA LEU A 82 -16.56 -9.06 -20.25
C LEU A 82 -17.82 -8.27 -19.93
N SER A 83 -17.79 -6.97 -20.22
CA SER A 83 -18.97 -6.10 -20.27
C SER A 83 -18.87 -5.21 -21.51
N GLY A 84 -19.77 -5.43 -22.48
CA GLY A 84 -19.61 -4.87 -23.82
C GLY A 84 -18.28 -5.28 -24.44
N ARG A 85 -17.42 -4.30 -24.75
CA ARG A 85 -16.06 -4.50 -25.30
C ARG A 85 -14.95 -4.54 -24.24
N ARG A 86 -15.28 -4.29 -22.98
CA ARG A 86 -14.32 -4.27 -21.88
C ARG A 86 -14.07 -5.70 -21.43
N CYS A 87 -12.84 -6.18 -21.60
CA CYS A 87 -12.34 -7.45 -21.10
C CYS A 87 -11.46 -7.21 -19.87
N GLU A 88 -11.72 -7.97 -18.81
CA GLU A 88 -11.03 -7.87 -17.54
C GLU A 88 -10.40 -9.23 -17.21
N LEU A 89 -9.09 -9.24 -16.94
CA LEU A 89 -8.37 -10.43 -16.49
C LEU A 89 -8.26 -10.41 -14.97
N ILE A 90 -8.48 -11.58 -14.38
CA ILE A 90 -8.64 -11.75 -12.92
C ILE A 90 -7.72 -12.88 -12.46
N ASP A 91 -7.02 -12.66 -11.36
CA ASP A 91 -6.04 -13.60 -10.77
C ASP A 91 -6.63 -14.47 -9.64
N GLU A 92 -7.96 -14.53 -9.61
CA GLU A 92 -8.83 -15.32 -8.73
C GLU A 92 -10.02 -15.87 -9.54
N ASP A 93 -10.86 -16.67 -8.90
CA ASP A 93 -12.12 -17.21 -9.43
C ASP A 93 -13.24 -17.11 -8.37
N ARG A 94 -14.47 -17.44 -8.76
CA ARG A 94 -15.64 -17.41 -7.85
C ARG A 94 -15.54 -18.37 -6.67
N HIS A 95 -14.64 -19.34 -6.70
CA HIS A 95 -14.44 -20.31 -5.62
C HIS A 95 -13.46 -19.78 -4.58
N THR A 96 -12.44 -19.05 -5.03
CA THR A 96 -11.44 -18.38 -4.19
C THR A 96 -11.92 -17.04 -3.64
N ALA A 97 -12.86 -16.36 -4.32
CA ALA A 97 -13.46 -15.10 -3.87
C ALA A 97 -15.00 -15.07 -4.01
N PRO A 98 -15.74 -15.98 -3.34
CA PRO A 98 -17.19 -16.12 -3.50
C PRO A 98 -17.95 -14.85 -3.10
N ASP A 99 -17.50 -14.14 -2.06
CA ASP A 99 -18.16 -12.93 -1.57
C ASP A 99 -18.15 -11.78 -2.59
N LEU A 100 -17.23 -11.80 -3.56
CA LEU A 100 -17.07 -10.78 -4.60
C LEU A 100 -17.70 -11.16 -5.92
N PHE A 101 -18.17 -12.40 -6.04
CA PHE A 101 -18.89 -12.85 -7.21
C PHE A 101 -20.35 -12.37 -7.11
N LYS A 102 -20.64 -11.27 -7.80
CA LYS A 102 -21.93 -10.57 -7.71
C LYS A 102 -22.67 -10.61 -9.03
N ARG A 103 -24.00 -10.55 -8.94
CA ARG A 103 -24.87 -10.35 -10.10
C ARG A 103 -24.69 -8.92 -10.62
N LEU A 104 -24.26 -8.79 -11.87
CA LEU A 104 -24.04 -7.53 -12.57
C LEU A 104 -24.55 -7.68 -14.01
N SER A 105 -25.68 -7.03 -14.29
CA SER A 105 -26.35 -7.12 -15.59
C SER A 105 -25.42 -6.72 -16.75
N GLY A 106 -25.42 -7.51 -17.82
CA GLY A 106 -24.61 -7.30 -19.01
C GLY A 106 -23.19 -7.88 -18.95
N TYR A 107 -22.77 -8.41 -17.81
CA TYR A 107 -21.48 -9.10 -17.70
C TYR A 107 -21.56 -10.58 -18.14
N LYS A 108 -20.47 -11.07 -18.74
CA LYS A 108 -20.22 -12.49 -18.98
C LYS A 108 -18.94 -12.90 -18.26
N TYR A 109 -19.04 -13.76 -17.26
CA TYR A 109 -17.89 -14.27 -16.50
C TYR A 109 -17.50 -15.67 -16.95
N TYR A 110 -16.20 -15.92 -17.13
CA TYR A 110 -15.63 -17.18 -17.59
C TYR A 110 -14.51 -17.65 -16.66
N GLU A 111 -14.53 -18.93 -16.30
CA GLU A 111 -13.41 -19.61 -15.65
C GLU A 111 -12.43 -20.13 -16.71
N LEU A 112 -11.13 -19.99 -16.47
CA LEU A 112 -10.12 -20.48 -17.41
C LEU A 112 -9.98 -22.00 -17.29
N LYS A 113 -10.55 -22.73 -18.26
CA LYS A 113 -10.42 -24.20 -18.35
C LYS A 113 -9.11 -24.58 -19.05
N GLN A 114 -8.11 -24.98 -18.26
CA GLN A 114 -6.80 -25.42 -18.75
C GLN A 114 -6.38 -26.79 -18.19
N GLN A 115 -5.50 -27.46 -18.92
CA GLN A 115 -4.81 -28.67 -18.45
C GLN A 115 -3.33 -28.60 -18.79
N PHE A 116 -2.49 -29.16 -17.91
CA PHE A 116 -1.07 -29.38 -18.24
C PHE A 116 -0.97 -30.51 -19.26
N LYS A 117 -0.32 -30.26 -20.40
CA LYS A 117 0.03 -31.34 -21.31
C LYS A 117 1.23 -32.09 -20.71
N LYS A 118 1.04 -33.38 -20.38
CA LYS A 118 2.15 -34.24 -19.90
C LYS A 118 3.29 -34.20 -20.93
N SER A 119 4.47 -33.84 -20.46
CA SER A 119 5.70 -33.94 -21.24
C SER A 119 6.28 -35.34 -21.03
N ASN A 120 6.52 -36.09 -22.11
CA ASN A 120 7.13 -37.43 -22.07
C ASN A 120 8.66 -37.37 -21.87
N SER A 121 9.19 -36.27 -21.31
CA SER A 121 10.62 -36.04 -21.16
C SER A 121 11.13 -36.79 -19.94
N VAL A 122 11.79 -37.93 -20.17
CA VAL A 122 12.24 -38.89 -19.14
C VAL A 122 13.32 -38.31 -18.20
N GLY A 123 13.87 -37.11 -18.48
CA GLY A 123 14.90 -36.44 -17.66
C GLY A 123 14.47 -35.18 -16.88
N CYS A 124 13.24 -34.68 -17.06
CA CYS A 124 12.79 -33.38 -16.51
C CYS A 124 11.77 -33.49 -15.37
N SER A 125 11.68 -34.67 -14.75
CA SER A 125 10.61 -35.03 -13.81
C SER A 125 10.66 -34.27 -12.49
N SER A 126 11.77 -33.62 -12.13
CA SER A 126 11.97 -32.95 -10.84
C SER A 126 11.85 -31.42 -10.85
N GLN A 127 11.98 -30.76 -12.01
CA GLN A 127 11.88 -29.30 -12.12
C GLN A 127 10.71 -28.89 -13.01
N CYS A 128 9.73 -28.20 -12.40
CA CYS A 128 8.65 -27.58 -13.15
C CYS A 128 9.22 -26.49 -14.07
N ASN A 129 9.01 -26.66 -15.37
CA ASN A 129 9.28 -25.64 -16.38
C ASN A 129 8.02 -25.41 -17.22
N ASN A 130 7.27 -24.35 -16.90
CA ASN A 130 6.04 -23.97 -17.58
C ASN A 130 6.12 -22.60 -18.27
N GLY A 131 7.27 -21.93 -18.17
CA GLY A 131 7.58 -20.69 -18.89
C GLY A 131 6.97 -19.42 -18.29
N CYS A 132 6.16 -19.51 -17.22
CA CYS A 132 5.53 -18.34 -16.61
C CYS A 132 6.54 -17.30 -16.11
N CYS A 133 7.62 -17.75 -15.47
CA CYS A 133 8.61 -16.84 -14.91
C CYS A 133 9.42 -16.16 -16.01
N ARG A 134 9.67 -16.86 -17.12
CA ARG A 134 10.40 -16.33 -18.27
C ARG A 134 9.57 -15.36 -19.11
N TYR A 135 8.32 -15.73 -19.44
CA TYR A 135 7.51 -15.02 -20.43
C TYR A 135 6.50 -14.06 -19.83
N SER A 136 5.79 -14.43 -18.76
CA SER A 136 4.80 -13.54 -18.12
C SER A 136 5.43 -12.60 -17.09
N LYS A 137 6.60 -12.94 -16.54
CA LYS A 137 7.31 -12.19 -15.47
C LYS A 137 6.35 -11.65 -14.39
N PRO A 138 5.58 -12.53 -13.73
CA PRO A 138 4.42 -12.11 -12.97
C PRO A 138 4.77 -11.37 -11.67
N CYS A 139 5.93 -11.62 -11.07
CA CYS A 139 6.33 -11.03 -9.79
C CYS A 139 6.77 -9.57 -9.95
N LEU A 140 6.24 -8.69 -9.09
CA LEU A 140 6.52 -7.26 -9.06
C LEU A 140 7.54 -6.92 -7.97
N ASN A 141 7.99 -5.67 -7.97
CA ASN A 141 8.81 -5.07 -6.92
C ASN A 141 10.06 -5.87 -6.53
N GLY A 142 10.69 -6.56 -7.50
CA GLY A 142 11.89 -7.37 -7.27
C GLY A 142 11.63 -8.76 -6.69
N GLY A 143 10.38 -9.26 -6.72
CA GLY A 143 10.05 -10.61 -6.27
C GLY A 143 10.67 -11.71 -7.13
N THR A 144 11.12 -12.79 -6.49
CA THR A 144 11.68 -13.96 -7.16
C THR A 144 10.56 -14.90 -7.59
N CYS A 145 10.48 -15.18 -8.89
CA CYS A 145 9.48 -16.07 -9.48
C CYS A 145 9.94 -17.53 -9.44
N ILE A 146 9.04 -18.42 -9.03
CA ILE A 146 9.24 -19.87 -9.01
C ILE A 146 8.08 -20.53 -9.76
N GLU A 147 8.37 -21.37 -10.75
CA GLU A 147 7.33 -22.06 -11.53
C GLU A 147 6.73 -23.24 -10.77
N THR A 148 5.42 -23.45 -10.91
CA THR A 148 4.66 -24.53 -10.28
C THR A 148 3.78 -25.25 -11.30
N CYS A 149 3.82 -26.59 -11.28
CA CYS A 149 3.14 -27.44 -12.27
C CYS A 149 2.09 -28.36 -11.62
N GLN A 150 1.72 -28.08 -10.37
CA GLN A 150 0.75 -28.88 -9.61
C GLN A 150 -0.70 -28.48 -9.92
N ASN A 151 -0.94 -27.18 -10.12
CA ASN A 151 -2.27 -26.64 -10.37
C ASN A 151 -2.21 -25.61 -11.51
N VAL A 152 -3.08 -25.77 -12.51
CA VAL A 152 -3.17 -24.87 -13.66
C VAL A 152 -3.65 -23.46 -13.30
N THR A 153 -4.31 -23.26 -12.16
CA THR A 153 -4.70 -21.92 -11.69
C THR A 153 -3.60 -21.27 -10.82
N HIS A 154 -2.60 -22.03 -10.39
CA HIS A 154 -1.43 -21.56 -9.63
C HIS A 154 -0.15 -22.04 -10.31
N LYS A 155 0.22 -21.37 -11.40
CA LYS A 155 1.35 -21.72 -12.27
C LYS A 155 2.70 -21.17 -11.79
N PHE A 156 2.69 -20.29 -10.79
CA PHE A 156 3.91 -19.74 -10.21
C PHE A 156 3.68 -19.34 -8.74
N LEU A 157 4.78 -19.15 -8.02
CA LEU A 157 4.86 -18.52 -6.71
C LEU A 157 5.84 -17.36 -6.78
N CYS A 158 5.49 -16.24 -6.16
CA CYS A 158 6.41 -15.14 -5.95
C CYS A 158 6.93 -15.16 -4.51
N LYS A 159 8.26 -15.23 -4.36
CA LYS A 159 8.92 -14.92 -3.08
C LYS A 159 9.16 -13.42 -3.02
N CYS A 160 8.39 -12.74 -2.18
CA CYS A 160 8.44 -11.29 -2.09
C CYS A 160 9.63 -10.79 -1.29
N PRO A 161 10.23 -9.65 -1.67
CA PRO A 161 11.23 -8.99 -0.84
C PRO A 161 10.64 -8.59 0.51
N GLN A 162 11.52 -8.30 1.46
CA GLN A 162 11.12 -7.96 2.82
C GLN A 162 10.06 -6.84 2.84
N GLY A 163 8.95 -7.10 3.53
CA GLY A 163 7.84 -6.14 3.69
C GLY A 163 6.84 -6.10 2.54
N PHE A 164 7.18 -6.58 1.35
CA PHE A 164 6.22 -6.72 0.25
C PHE A 164 5.37 -7.98 0.40
N GLY A 165 4.17 -7.95 -0.17
CA GLY A 165 3.42 -9.19 -0.39
C GLY A 165 2.24 -9.06 -1.33
N GLY A 166 1.26 -9.93 -1.14
CA GLY A 166 0.31 -10.31 -2.19
C GLY A 166 0.88 -11.35 -3.15
N ARG A 167 0.00 -11.96 -3.97
CA ARG A 167 0.31 -13.07 -4.89
C ARG A 167 1.48 -12.78 -5.83
N VAL A 168 1.64 -11.52 -6.23
CA VAL A 168 2.68 -11.07 -7.15
C VAL A 168 3.56 -9.99 -6.53
N CYS A 169 3.61 -9.88 -5.20
CA CYS A 169 4.40 -8.86 -4.50
C CYS A 169 3.95 -7.42 -4.81
N GLN A 170 2.66 -7.23 -5.13
CA GLN A 170 2.08 -5.93 -5.48
C GLN A 170 1.84 -5.00 -4.28
N THR A 171 1.72 -5.56 -3.07
CA THR A 171 1.39 -4.79 -1.87
C THR A 171 2.69 -4.34 -1.20
N PRO A 172 2.99 -3.03 -1.15
CA PRO A 172 4.20 -2.50 -0.55
C PRO A 172 4.09 -2.43 0.99
N PRO A 173 5.21 -2.23 1.70
CA PRO A 173 5.19 -2.11 3.15
C PRO A 173 4.67 -0.77 3.67
N SER A 174 4.68 0.29 2.86
CA SER A 174 4.31 1.64 3.30
C SER A 174 3.80 2.51 2.15
N CYS A 175 3.16 3.64 2.48
CA CYS A 175 2.65 4.59 1.49
C CYS A 175 3.73 5.18 0.59
N ALA A 176 5.00 5.18 1.02
CA ALA A 176 6.12 5.74 0.26
C ALA A 176 6.25 5.12 -1.15
N ALA A 177 5.89 3.85 -1.31
CA ALA A 177 5.88 3.17 -2.60
C ALA A 177 4.84 3.73 -3.60
N TYR A 178 3.85 4.49 -3.11
CA TYR A 178 2.83 5.17 -3.91
C TYR A 178 3.18 6.62 -4.26
N SER A 179 4.43 7.02 -4.10
CA SER A 179 4.92 8.38 -4.37
C SER A 179 4.60 8.93 -5.76
N HIS A 180 4.46 8.05 -6.75
CA HIS A 180 4.17 8.39 -8.14
C HIS A 180 2.66 8.53 -8.42
N MET A 181 1.80 8.22 -7.45
CA MET A 181 0.35 8.36 -7.60
C MET A 181 -0.06 9.83 -7.56
N SER A 182 -1.09 10.19 -8.31
CA SER A 182 -1.54 11.57 -8.45
C SER A 182 -2.74 11.94 -7.57
N VAL A 183 -3.26 11.01 -6.76
CA VAL A 183 -4.49 11.19 -5.99
C VAL A 183 -4.33 10.60 -4.58
N PRO A 184 -4.54 11.40 -3.52
CA PRO A 184 -4.66 10.88 -2.17
C PRO A 184 -5.86 9.94 -2.05
N ASN A 185 -5.65 8.74 -1.53
CA ASN A 185 -6.71 7.74 -1.42
C ASN A 185 -6.34 6.67 -0.39
N ILE A 186 -7.23 5.71 -0.20
CA ILE A 186 -6.97 4.50 0.57
C ILE A 186 -6.17 3.53 -0.29
N TYR A 187 -4.97 3.19 0.17
CA TYR A 187 -4.09 2.20 -0.46
C TYR A 187 -3.81 1.03 0.49
N PRO A 188 -3.59 -0.19 -0.04
CA PRO A 188 -3.19 -1.31 0.77
C PRO A 188 -1.69 -1.24 1.10
N ILE A 189 -1.33 -1.42 2.35
CA ILE A 189 0.06 -1.67 2.77
C ILE A 189 0.13 -3.02 3.48
N GLN A 190 1.28 -3.67 3.45
CA GLN A 190 1.50 -4.92 4.15
C GLN A 190 2.39 -4.72 5.38
N THR A 191 1.93 -5.20 6.52
CA THR A 191 2.72 -5.21 7.76
C THR A 191 3.76 -6.33 7.73
N THR A 192 4.75 -6.25 8.63
CA THR A 192 5.80 -7.27 8.77
C THR A 192 5.26 -8.68 9.10
N ASN A 193 4.09 -8.78 9.73
CA ASN A 193 3.40 -10.05 10.01
C ASN A 193 2.48 -10.53 8.86
N GLY A 194 2.50 -9.87 7.70
CA GLY A 194 1.73 -10.27 6.52
C GLY A 194 0.28 -9.77 6.49
N LYS A 195 -0.19 -9.02 7.51
CA LYS A 195 -1.52 -8.40 7.49
C LYS A 195 -1.56 -7.27 6.47
N VAL A 196 -2.62 -7.21 5.67
CA VAL A 196 -2.88 -6.10 4.76
C VAL A 196 -3.72 -5.04 5.49
N LEU A 197 -3.19 -3.82 5.57
CA LEU A 197 -3.88 -2.66 6.11
C LEU A 197 -4.32 -1.75 4.96
N LYS A 198 -5.54 -1.21 5.05
CA LYS A 198 -6.01 -0.17 4.13
C LYS A 198 -5.83 1.18 4.83
N VAL A 199 -4.91 2.00 4.34
CA VAL A 199 -4.52 3.27 4.95
C VAL A 199 -4.72 4.41 3.96
N TYR A 200 -5.07 5.60 4.46
CA TYR A 200 -5.14 6.78 3.61
C TYR A 200 -3.73 7.34 3.40
N CYS A 201 -3.27 7.35 2.15
CA CYS A 201 -1.99 7.90 1.75
C CYS A 201 -2.20 9.23 1.02
N ASP A 202 -1.38 10.23 1.35
CA ASP A 202 -1.34 11.53 0.69
C ASP A 202 0.10 11.87 0.27
N MET A 203 0.33 11.81 -1.03
CA MET A 203 1.60 12.09 -1.70
C MET A 203 1.57 13.41 -2.48
N THR A 204 0.49 14.19 -2.35
CA THR A 204 0.22 15.35 -3.23
C THR A 204 0.17 16.67 -2.49
N SER A 205 -0.16 16.66 -1.18
CA SER A 205 -0.35 17.91 -0.44
C SER A 205 0.94 18.69 -0.22
N GLU A 206 2.09 18.01 -0.20
CA GLU A 206 3.38 18.64 0.00
C GLU A 206 4.46 17.95 -0.83
N PRO A 207 5.15 18.66 -1.75
CA PRO A 207 6.19 18.07 -2.58
C PRO A 207 7.31 17.40 -1.76
N GLY A 208 7.69 16.19 -2.16
CA GLY A 208 8.76 15.42 -1.51
C GLY A 208 8.33 14.71 -0.21
N MET A 209 7.06 14.77 0.16
CA MET A 209 6.53 14.10 1.34
C MET A 209 5.40 13.13 0.96
N VAL A 210 5.40 11.96 1.60
CA VAL A 210 4.28 11.03 1.56
C VAL A 210 3.76 10.82 2.98
N TRP A 211 2.52 11.23 3.19
CA TRP A 211 1.83 11.16 4.47
C TRP A 211 0.94 9.93 4.54
N THR A 212 1.05 9.20 5.65
CA THR A 212 0.15 8.12 6.02
C THR A 212 -0.72 8.60 7.17
N LEU A 213 -2.04 8.58 6.99
CA LEU A 213 -2.98 8.90 8.06
C LEU A 213 -2.95 7.80 9.12
N ILE A 214 -2.76 8.16 10.39
CA ILE A 214 -2.77 7.21 11.51
C ILE A 214 -4.02 7.32 12.38
N GLU A 215 -4.65 8.50 12.41
CA GLU A 215 -5.88 8.75 13.16
C GLU A 215 -6.65 9.92 12.55
N SER A 216 -7.97 9.81 12.48
CA SER A 216 -8.91 10.89 12.13
C SER A 216 -10.15 10.81 13.02
N PHE A 217 -10.62 11.95 13.51
CA PHE A 217 -11.79 11.99 14.36
C PHE A 217 -12.52 13.31 14.37
N VAL A 218 -13.84 13.26 14.56
CA VAL A 218 -14.60 14.45 14.95
C VAL A 218 -14.27 14.85 16.38
N SER A 219 -14.23 16.15 16.62
CA SER A 219 -13.90 16.73 17.93
C SER A 219 -14.79 16.26 19.08
N LEU A 220 -16.04 15.83 18.81
CA LEU A 220 -17.07 15.67 19.85
C LEU A 220 -17.94 14.41 19.75
N SER A 221 -17.48 13.33 19.11
CA SER A 221 -18.17 12.03 19.21
C SER A 221 -17.95 11.38 20.59
N GLY A 222 -18.67 11.85 21.60
CA GLY A 222 -18.79 11.17 22.90
C GLY A 222 -17.52 11.19 23.75
N LYS A 223 -17.47 12.12 24.70
CA LYS A 223 -16.46 12.31 25.76
C LYS A 223 -15.00 12.55 25.29
N PRO A 224 -14.47 13.76 25.53
CA PRO A 224 -13.04 14.08 25.35
C PRO A 224 -12.04 13.14 26.05
N GLN A 225 -12.50 12.41 27.07
CA GLN A 225 -11.72 11.56 27.94
C GLN A 225 -11.51 10.14 27.36
N ASP A 226 -12.22 9.81 26.29
CA ASP A 226 -12.26 8.44 25.77
C ASP A 226 -11.14 8.18 24.75
N ARG A 227 -10.55 9.22 24.15
CA ARG A 227 -9.37 9.06 23.27
C ARG A 227 -8.08 8.94 24.09
N LYS A 228 -7.46 7.77 23.97
CA LYS A 228 -6.18 7.44 24.59
C LYS A 228 -5.02 8.13 23.87
N ALA A 229 -3.88 8.28 24.55
CA ALA A 229 -2.62 8.65 23.91
C ALA A 229 -2.29 7.74 22.72
N LEU A 230 -1.55 8.26 21.73
CA LEU A 230 -1.08 7.53 20.55
C LEU A 230 -0.15 6.36 20.90
N TYR A 231 0.51 6.39 22.07
CA TYR A 231 1.31 5.28 22.59
C TYR A 231 0.48 4.16 23.24
N LYS A 232 -0.86 4.28 23.27
CA LYS A 232 -1.78 3.25 23.74
C LYS A 232 -2.53 2.64 22.57
N ASP A 233 -2.66 1.31 22.62
CA ASP A 233 -3.47 0.58 21.66
C ASP A 233 -4.95 0.86 21.89
N PHE A 234 -5.58 1.48 20.89
CA PHE A 234 -6.98 1.89 20.93
C PHE A 234 -7.51 2.06 19.49
N PRO A 235 -7.47 1.02 18.64
CA PRO A 235 -7.89 1.13 17.24
C PRO A 235 -9.39 1.45 17.13
N SER A 236 -9.77 2.18 16.09
CA SER A 236 -11.17 2.33 15.67
C SER A 236 -11.25 2.30 14.15
N ASN A 237 -12.21 1.55 13.60
CA ASN A 237 -12.46 1.48 12.16
C ASN A 237 -11.20 1.21 11.29
N GLU A 238 -10.20 0.48 11.82
CA GLU A 238 -8.91 0.22 11.15
C GLU A 238 -9.06 -0.44 9.78
N GLY A 239 -10.07 -1.32 9.62
CA GLY A 239 -10.39 -1.99 8.36
C GLY A 239 -11.47 -1.31 7.51
N ASN A 240 -12.14 -0.28 8.05
CA ASN A 240 -13.29 0.37 7.42
C ASN A 240 -13.23 1.89 7.64
N PHE A 241 -12.28 2.53 6.97
CA PHE A 241 -11.96 3.96 7.13
C PHE A 241 -13.21 4.86 7.06
N THR A 242 -13.31 5.77 8.04
CA THR A 242 -14.20 6.94 7.98
C THR A 242 -13.46 8.17 8.53
N TRP A 243 -13.72 9.35 7.99
CA TRP A 243 -13.11 10.59 8.50
C TRP A 243 -13.53 10.92 9.94
N SER A 244 -14.75 10.53 10.32
CA SER A 244 -15.33 10.83 11.62
C SER A 244 -14.75 10.00 12.76
N ASP A 245 -14.33 8.77 12.47
CA ASP A 245 -13.67 7.91 13.44
C ASP A 245 -12.82 6.88 12.72
N TYR A 246 -11.51 7.04 12.82
CA TYR A 246 -10.50 6.13 12.29
C TYR A 246 -9.27 6.23 13.16
N ARG A 247 -8.71 5.09 13.55
CA ARG A 247 -7.46 5.01 14.29
C ARG A 247 -6.81 3.66 14.06
N LEU A 248 -5.56 3.69 13.61
CA LEU A 248 -4.74 2.49 13.52
C LEU A 248 -4.44 1.93 14.92
N SER A 249 -4.27 0.62 15.01
CA SER A 249 -3.69 -0.01 16.21
C SER A 249 -2.29 0.54 16.47
N HIS A 250 -1.85 0.53 17.73
CA HIS A 250 -0.53 1.03 18.07
C HIS A 250 0.58 0.27 17.32
N ASN A 251 0.41 -1.05 17.13
CA ASN A 251 1.31 -1.87 16.32
C ASN A 251 1.34 -1.41 14.84
N ALA A 252 0.17 -1.15 14.24
CA ALA A 252 0.11 -0.61 12.88
C ALA A 252 0.78 0.77 12.76
N MET A 253 0.58 1.65 13.74
CA MET A 253 1.27 2.94 13.79
C MET A 253 2.80 2.78 13.88
N GLN A 254 3.30 1.85 14.70
CA GLN A 254 4.74 1.55 14.78
C GLN A 254 5.30 1.00 13.46
N HIS A 255 4.53 0.16 12.75
CA HIS A 255 4.93 -0.32 11.42
C HIS A 255 5.04 0.83 10.42
N VAL A 256 4.06 1.75 10.39
CA VAL A 256 4.10 2.95 9.53
C VAL A 256 5.27 3.85 9.92
N LYS A 257 5.55 4.01 11.22
CA LYS A 257 6.62 4.85 11.74
C LYS A 257 8.01 4.43 11.29
N ARG A 258 8.26 3.14 11.00
CA ARG A 258 9.58 2.64 10.59
C ARG A 258 10.20 3.45 9.44
N ASP A 259 9.36 3.85 8.49
CA ASP A 259 9.80 4.57 7.28
C ASP A 259 9.51 6.09 7.39
N ALA A 260 8.95 6.55 8.52
CA ALA A 260 8.56 7.94 8.72
C ALA A 260 9.69 8.75 9.38
N THR A 261 9.76 10.03 9.01
CA THR A 261 10.69 11.01 9.58
C THR A 261 9.97 12.15 10.28
N HIS A 262 8.70 12.39 9.92
CA HIS A 262 7.90 13.51 10.39
C HIS A 262 6.55 13.04 10.92
N TRP A 263 5.93 13.91 11.69
CA TRP A 263 4.52 13.84 12.04
C TRP A 263 3.86 15.20 11.78
N ARG A 264 2.56 15.19 11.54
CA ARG A 264 1.74 16.41 11.52
C ARG A 264 0.37 16.16 12.14
N ALA A 265 -0.25 17.23 12.63
CA ALA A 265 -1.68 17.27 12.88
C ALA A 265 -2.34 18.33 11.99
N THR A 266 -3.50 18.01 11.47
CA THR A 266 -4.29 18.89 10.60
C THR A 266 -5.73 18.95 11.09
N CYS A 267 -6.42 20.03 10.75
CA CYS A 267 -7.85 20.20 10.98
C CYS A 267 -8.62 20.18 9.68
N LYS A 268 -9.81 19.55 9.67
CA LYS A 268 -10.74 19.53 8.54
C LYS A 268 -10.10 19.13 7.20
N TYR A 269 -9.11 18.24 7.23
CA TYR A 269 -8.45 17.78 6.00
C TYR A 269 -9.43 17.07 5.05
N ASP A 270 -10.44 16.40 5.62
CA ASP A 270 -11.50 15.70 4.91
C ASP A 270 -12.32 16.60 3.97
N THR A 271 -12.45 17.88 4.30
CA THR A 271 -13.25 18.85 3.57
C THR A 271 -12.40 19.88 2.83
N ASP A 272 -11.35 20.38 3.48
CA ASP A 272 -10.57 21.51 2.98
C ASP A 272 -9.22 21.09 2.35
N GLY A 273 -8.84 19.81 2.45
CA GLY A 273 -7.50 19.34 2.11
C GLY A 273 -6.42 19.90 3.04
N LEU A 274 -5.18 20.02 2.55
CA LEU A 274 -4.12 20.65 3.34
C LEU A 274 -4.33 22.15 3.41
N ASN A 275 -4.63 22.62 4.61
CA ASN A 275 -4.64 24.02 4.97
C ASN A 275 -3.79 24.21 6.23
N LYS A 276 -2.80 25.11 6.14
CA LYS A 276 -1.81 25.35 7.20
C LYS A 276 -2.31 26.29 8.31
N THR A 277 -3.54 26.79 8.24
CA THR A 277 -4.23 27.35 9.42
C THR A 277 -4.73 26.20 10.27
N ASP A 278 -4.39 26.20 11.56
CA ASP A 278 -4.64 25.08 12.48
C ASP A 278 -3.92 23.81 12.02
N TYR A 279 -2.60 23.90 12.05
CA TYR A 279 -1.66 22.89 11.61
C TYR A 279 -0.44 22.87 12.53
N ILE A 280 0.12 21.69 12.75
CA ILE A 280 1.40 21.53 13.43
C ILE A 280 2.21 20.41 12.77
N ARG A 281 3.52 20.60 12.69
CA ARG A 281 4.47 19.62 12.16
C ARG A 281 5.73 19.57 12.98
N GLY A 282 6.25 18.37 13.19
CA GLY A 282 7.54 18.14 13.82
C GLY A 282 8.25 16.92 13.25
N ARG A 283 9.50 16.74 13.68
CA ARG A 283 10.31 15.57 13.35
C ARG A 283 10.14 14.51 14.42
N LEU A 284 10.10 13.25 14.01
CA LEU A 284 10.09 12.12 14.94
C LEU A 284 11.40 12.03 15.74
N SER A 285 12.52 12.52 15.20
CA SER A 285 13.82 12.56 15.88
C SER A 285 13.88 13.58 17.02
N GLU A 286 13.03 14.61 16.99
CA GLU A 286 12.94 15.62 18.06
C GLU A 286 11.82 15.29 19.04
N MET A 287 10.69 14.81 18.51
CA MET A 287 9.52 14.46 19.30
C MET A 287 8.79 13.27 18.68
N ASP A 288 8.94 12.11 19.29
CA ASP A 288 8.27 10.89 18.86
C ASP A 288 6.89 10.76 19.53
N ILE A 289 5.86 11.22 18.81
CA ILE A 289 4.48 11.25 19.30
C ILE A 289 3.91 9.86 19.66
N LEU A 290 4.50 8.77 19.14
CA LEU A 290 4.06 7.41 19.44
C LEU A 290 4.71 6.79 20.68
N THR A 291 5.73 7.42 21.25
CA THR A 291 6.39 6.96 22.50
C THR A 291 6.35 8.01 23.61
N PHE A 292 6.10 9.28 23.25
CA PHE A 292 6.04 10.38 24.19
C PHE A 292 4.91 10.22 25.23
N ALA A 293 5.30 10.10 26.50
CA ALA A 293 4.44 10.22 27.65
C ALA A 293 4.97 11.33 28.55
N GLY A 294 4.24 12.43 28.67
CA GLY A 294 4.74 13.60 29.40
C GLY A 294 3.69 14.68 29.61
N GLU A 295 3.93 15.48 30.64
CA GLU A 295 3.09 16.61 31.01
C GLU A 295 3.76 17.92 30.64
N PHE A 296 3.18 18.64 29.68
CA PHE A 296 3.56 20.00 29.32
C PHE A 296 5.05 20.15 29.01
N VAL A 297 5.54 19.39 28.03
CA VAL A 297 6.92 19.47 27.55
C VAL A 297 7.02 20.46 26.40
N CYS A 298 7.98 21.38 26.44
CA CYS A 298 8.31 22.21 25.28
C CYS A 298 9.02 21.36 24.22
N ALA A 299 8.27 20.93 23.22
CA ALA A 299 8.79 20.14 22.12
C ALA A 299 9.16 21.03 20.94
N ARG A 300 10.31 20.76 20.33
CA ARG A 300 10.71 21.42 19.09
C ARG A 300 9.76 20.99 17.96
N VAL A 301 9.28 21.98 17.20
CA VAL A 301 8.41 21.80 16.04
C VAL A 301 8.95 22.61 14.88
N GLU A 302 8.78 22.09 13.67
CA GLU A 302 9.21 22.79 12.45
C GLU A 302 8.28 23.95 12.14
N TYR A 303 6.98 23.75 12.35
CA TYR A 303 5.95 24.76 12.14
C TYR A 303 4.74 24.46 13.01
N ILE A 304 4.17 25.51 13.60
CA ILE A 304 2.86 25.49 14.25
C ILE A 304 2.09 26.73 13.81
N ASN A 305 0.79 26.58 13.58
CA ASN A 305 -0.14 27.66 13.38
C ASN A 305 -1.48 27.27 13.99
N VAL A 306 -1.96 28.06 14.95
CA VAL A 306 -3.30 27.92 15.53
C VAL A 306 -3.98 29.27 15.42
N ARG A 307 -5.16 29.31 14.80
CA ARG A 307 -5.95 30.53 14.55
C ARG A 307 -5.20 31.64 13.82
N GLY A 308 -4.21 31.30 12.99
CA GLY A 308 -3.37 32.28 12.29
C GLY A 308 -2.11 32.71 13.07
N ILE A 309 -1.93 32.25 14.32
CA ILE A 309 -0.76 32.56 15.13
C ILE A 309 0.30 31.51 14.85
N SER A 310 1.25 31.85 13.97
CA SER A 310 2.26 30.93 13.49
C SER A 310 3.63 31.11 14.13
N CYS A 311 4.41 30.04 14.16
CA CYS A 311 5.79 30.02 14.59
C CYS A 311 6.54 28.92 13.86
N GLU A 312 7.78 29.21 13.47
CA GLU A 312 8.67 28.33 12.72
C GLU A 312 9.89 27.97 13.56
N ASN A 313 10.32 26.70 13.47
CA ASN A 313 11.51 26.18 14.14
C ASN A 313 11.61 26.64 15.60
N CYS A 314 10.56 26.35 16.37
CA CYS A 314 10.39 26.85 17.72
C CYS A 314 9.82 25.75 18.62
N THR A 315 9.63 26.05 19.90
CA THR A 315 9.05 25.12 20.85
C THR A 315 7.57 25.40 21.10
N ALA A 316 6.77 24.33 21.10
CA ALA A 316 5.37 24.34 21.48
C ALA A 316 5.12 23.33 22.60
N VAL A 317 4.19 23.65 23.50
CA VAL A 317 3.87 22.74 24.60
C VAL A 317 3.09 21.53 24.09
N LEU A 318 3.56 20.33 24.40
CA LEU A 318 2.83 19.08 24.17
C LEU A 318 2.56 18.38 25.49
N LYS A 319 1.36 17.81 25.62
CA LYS A 319 0.98 16.94 26.72
C LYS A 319 0.30 15.70 26.18
N GLN A 320 0.70 14.55 26.67
CA GLN A 320 0.13 13.25 26.28
C GLN A 320 0.20 12.30 27.49
N LEU A 321 -0.93 11.74 27.89
CA LEU A 321 -1.06 10.83 29.03
C LEU A 321 -1.87 9.59 28.63
N ALA A 322 -1.78 8.50 29.40
CA ALA A 322 -2.40 7.23 29.00
C ALA A 322 -3.91 7.35 28.71
N ASN A 323 -4.61 8.21 29.46
CA ASN A 323 -6.04 8.51 29.31
C ASN A 323 -6.32 9.88 28.66
N ARG A 324 -5.32 10.46 27.98
CA ARG A 324 -5.45 11.78 27.35
C ARG A 324 -4.68 11.81 26.04
N HIS A 325 -5.41 11.93 24.94
CA HIS A 325 -4.83 12.15 23.61
C HIS A 325 -3.82 13.30 23.65
N ILE A 326 -2.79 13.25 22.78
CA ILE A 326 -1.84 14.35 22.61
C ILE A 326 -2.55 15.66 22.22
N PHE A 327 -2.10 16.78 22.76
CA PHE A 327 -2.62 18.11 22.46
C PHE A 327 -1.59 19.21 22.73
N VAL A 328 -1.85 20.39 22.15
CA VAL A 328 -1.15 21.65 22.44
C VAL A 328 -2.09 22.58 23.19
N ASP A 329 -1.67 23.06 24.36
CA ASP A 329 -2.41 24.07 25.12
C ASP A 329 -2.02 25.47 24.63
N SER A 330 -3.02 26.33 24.38
CA SER A 330 -2.81 27.67 23.81
C SER A 330 -1.98 28.62 24.69
N ALA A 331 -1.86 28.37 26.00
CA ALA A 331 -1.21 29.29 26.93
C ALA A 331 -0.19 28.63 27.84
N LYS A 332 -0.33 27.33 28.13
CA LYS A 332 0.55 26.65 29.10
C LYS A 332 2.02 26.74 28.69
N GLY A 333 2.31 26.72 27.39
CA GLY A 333 3.66 26.88 26.84
C GLY A 333 4.31 28.20 27.25
N PHE A 334 3.60 29.32 27.10
CA PHE A 334 4.07 30.64 27.54
C PHE A 334 4.45 30.64 29.04
N TYR A 335 3.62 30.05 29.90
CA TYR A 335 3.87 30.03 31.35
C TYR A 335 5.06 29.16 31.78
N ILE A 336 5.51 28.22 30.94
CA ILE A 336 6.64 27.34 31.24
C ILE A 336 7.88 27.66 30.37
N GLY A 337 7.81 28.71 29.55
CA GLY A 337 8.93 29.18 28.75
C GLY A 337 9.11 28.51 27.38
N CYS A 338 8.06 27.97 26.77
CA CYS A 338 8.12 27.60 25.35
C CYS A 338 8.05 28.87 24.48
N ASP A 339 8.60 28.80 23.26
CA ASP A 339 8.69 29.94 22.33
C ASP A 339 7.32 30.38 21.79
N TRP A 340 6.45 29.42 21.46
CA TRP A 340 5.15 29.71 20.85
C TRP A 340 4.11 30.15 21.89
N ASP A 341 3.53 31.33 21.66
CA ASP A 341 2.42 31.89 22.44
C ASP A 341 1.13 31.89 21.61
N GLY A 342 0.22 30.98 21.93
CA GLY A 342 -1.06 30.84 21.24
C GLY A 342 -2.24 31.53 21.91
N ARG A 343 -2.05 32.43 22.88
CA ARG A 343 -3.16 32.93 23.73
C ARG A 343 -4.20 33.75 22.98
N GLU A 344 -3.82 34.45 21.93
CA GLU A 344 -4.74 35.28 21.17
C GLU A 344 -5.83 34.43 20.49
N GLY A 345 -7.09 34.88 20.59
CA GLY A 345 -8.26 34.13 20.10
C GLY A 345 -8.58 32.82 20.84
N ALA A 346 -7.87 32.51 21.93
CA ALA A 346 -8.12 31.32 22.73
C ALA A 346 -9.33 31.50 23.67
N ILE A 347 -10.09 30.42 23.86
CA ILE A 347 -11.13 30.39 24.88
C ILE A 347 -10.49 30.07 26.22
N ARG A 348 -10.80 30.89 27.23
CA ARG A 348 -10.20 30.81 28.56
C ARG A 348 -11.23 30.41 29.62
N LYS A 349 -10.96 29.33 30.36
CA LYS A 349 -11.73 28.94 31.56
C LYS A 349 -11.26 29.67 32.81
N THR A 350 -9.96 29.79 32.99
CA THR A 350 -9.33 30.53 34.11
C THR A 350 -8.05 31.22 33.62
N ALA A 351 -7.44 32.09 34.43
CA ALA A 351 -6.27 32.87 34.04
C ALA A 351 -5.13 32.06 33.38
N GLN A 352 -4.94 30.78 33.77
CA GLN A 352 -3.94 29.87 33.17
C GLN A 352 -4.53 28.66 32.43
N ASN A 353 -5.85 28.60 32.21
CA ASN A 353 -6.51 27.45 31.56
C ASN A 353 -7.18 27.91 30.26
N TYR A 354 -6.58 27.56 29.14
CA TYR A 354 -7.01 27.93 27.79
C TYR A 354 -7.33 26.70 26.95
N CYS A 355 -8.05 26.89 25.85
CA CYS A 355 -8.46 25.78 24.99
C CYS A 355 -7.25 25.03 24.42
N ASN A 356 -7.41 23.71 24.34
CA ASN A 356 -6.46 22.77 23.77
C ASN A 356 -6.70 22.60 22.26
N ASN A 357 -5.63 22.28 21.55
CA ASN A 357 -5.62 22.14 20.10
C ASN A 357 -5.14 20.73 19.72
N PHE A 358 -5.58 20.24 18.56
CA PHE A 358 -5.14 18.99 17.94
C PHE A 358 -5.42 17.67 18.67
N GLY A 359 -6.21 17.64 19.76
CA GLY A 359 -6.70 16.35 20.22
C GLY A 359 -7.60 16.31 21.43
N PHE A 360 -7.09 16.69 22.61
CA PHE A 360 -7.89 16.69 23.83
C PHE A 360 -8.73 17.97 23.93
N TYR A 361 -9.91 17.99 23.32
CA TYR A 361 -10.80 19.15 23.33
C TYR A 361 -11.66 19.20 24.59
N ASP A 362 -11.73 20.35 25.24
CA ASP A 362 -12.72 20.55 26.30
C ASP A 362 -14.14 20.69 25.70
N THR A 363 -15.19 20.77 26.51
CA THR A 363 -16.59 20.90 26.05
C THR A 363 -16.89 22.23 25.34
N GLN A 364 -15.91 23.10 25.14
CA GLN A 364 -16.10 24.43 24.55
C GLN A 364 -15.54 24.48 23.12
N TYR A 365 -16.42 24.81 22.17
CA TYR A 365 -16.08 25.04 20.76
C TYR A 365 -15.31 26.33 20.60
N ASN A 366 -14.22 26.32 19.83
CA ASN A 366 -13.61 27.55 19.36
C ASN A 366 -13.88 27.70 17.86
N PRO A 367 -14.83 28.57 17.43
CA PRO A 367 -15.15 28.75 16.02
C PRO A 367 -13.96 29.26 15.18
N ALA A 368 -12.94 29.84 15.83
CA ALA A 368 -11.73 30.27 15.17
C ALA A 368 -10.71 29.14 14.95
N HIS A 369 -10.84 28.00 15.64
CA HIS A 369 -9.96 26.83 15.50
C HIS A 369 -10.65 25.75 14.67
N ARG A 370 -10.15 25.46 13.47
CA ARG A 370 -10.77 24.57 12.49
C ARG A 370 -11.06 23.17 13.01
N CYS A 371 -10.27 22.63 13.96
CA CYS A 371 -10.53 21.31 14.53
C CYS A 371 -11.77 21.29 15.44
N THR A 372 -12.20 22.43 15.97
CA THR A 372 -13.35 22.57 16.89
C THR A 372 -14.37 23.61 16.43
N ALA A 373 -14.32 24.00 15.15
CA ALA A 373 -15.18 25.06 14.60
C ALA A 373 -16.67 24.64 14.53
N SER A 374 -16.94 23.34 14.49
CA SER A 374 -18.27 22.73 14.48
C SER A 374 -18.23 21.33 15.10
N GLN A 375 -19.40 20.74 15.37
CA GLN A 375 -19.53 19.35 15.82
C GLN A 375 -19.00 18.32 14.81
N SER A 376 -19.02 18.67 13.52
CA SER A 376 -18.48 17.86 12.43
C SER A 376 -17.01 18.12 12.14
N SER A 377 -16.37 19.06 12.85
CA SER A 377 -14.97 19.39 12.61
C SER A 377 -14.07 18.23 13.01
N THR A 378 -13.15 17.89 12.11
CA THR A 378 -12.27 16.73 12.26
C THR A 378 -10.84 17.15 12.59
N THR A 379 -10.12 16.27 13.28
CA THR A 379 -8.69 16.33 13.55
C THR A 379 -8.03 15.10 12.97
N GLN A 380 -6.90 15.27 12.28
CA GLN A 380 -6.13 14.17 11.74
C GLN A 380 -4.70 14.19 12.26
N TRP A 381 -4.15 13.02 12.55
CA TRP A 381 -2.75 12.80 12.85
C TRP A 381 -2.12 11.92 11.77
N TRP A 382 -0.91 12.29 11.36
CA TRP A 382 -0.22 11.69 10.23
C TRP A 382 1.23 11.40 10.56
N LEU A 383 1.79 10.40 9.88
CA LEU A 383 3.22 10.14 9.81
C LEU A 383 3.72 10.35 8.39
N GLY A 384 4.82 11.06 8.22
CA GLY A 384 5.36 11.46 6.93
C GLY A 384 6.70 10.84 6.63
N THR A 385 6.83 10.21 5.47
CA THR A 385 8.10 9.79 4.87
C THR A 385 8.58 10.88 3.91
N LYS A 386 9.87 11.20 3.97
CA LYS A 386 10.51 12.10 3.02
C LYS A 386 11.06 11.25 1.88
N ASN A 387 10.65 11.54 0.66
CA ASN A 387 11.11 10.84 -0.55
C ASN A 387 12.33 11.52 -1.17
#